data_AF-A0A2G3PLF1-F1
#
_entry.id   AF-A0A2G3PLF1-F1
#
_cell.length_a   1.000
_cell.length_b   1.000
_cell.length_c   1.000
_cell.angle_alpha   90.00
_cell.angle_beta   90.00
_cell.angle_gamma   90.00
#
_symmetry.space_group_name_H-M   'P 1'
#
loop_
_entity.id
_entity.type
_entity.pdbx_description
1 polymer ?
#
loop_
_entity_poly.entity_id
_entity_poly.type
_entity_poly.pdbx_seq_one_letter_code
_entity_poly.pdbx_strand_id
1 'polypeptide(L)'
;MCPVSESDDDLTARPMEYPGRAVAGTGVLVHDEYRQLATVEGIERELHRAAKPGLSQRRPVIAVGSNACAAVMRRKLADVDGCVPFLLGTVSDISVGHSAHRSVAGFIPAAPFRRPGPPISVVMTMLTPDQLSAVDRTEPNYRRVEIKCDIAGLGVGTAEVYVSLWGVIAPRERNRSV
;
A
#
# COMPACT_ATOMS: atom_id res chain seq x y z
N MET A 1 9.65 -17.70 -4.27
CA MET A 1 9.64 -16.61 -3.27
C MET A 1 8.77 -17.06 -2.11
N CYS A 2 9.19 -16.87 -0.86
CA CYS A 2 8.46 -17.40 0.29
C CYS A 2 7.12 -16.67 0.50
N PRO A 3 6.08 -17.35 1.00
CA PRO A 3 4.84 -16.69 1.40
C PRO A 3 5.11 -15.59 2.44
N VAL A 4 4.34 -14.50 2.40
CA VAL A 4 4.40 -13.46 3.45
C VAL A 4 3.87 -14.10 4.73
N SER A 5 4.74 -14.22 5.74
CA SER A 5 4.38 -14.74 7.06
C SER A 5 3.35 -13.83 7.74
N GLU A 6 2.45 -14.41 8.55
CA GLU A 6 1.56 -13.65 9.43
C GLU A 6 2.29 -12.71 10.41
N SER A 7 3.55 -13.02 10.71
CA SER A 7 4.45 -12.27 11.59
C SER A 7 5.47 -11.41 10.84
N ASP A 8 5.29 -11.19 9.53
CA ASP A 8 6.29 -10.46 8.75
C ASP A 8 6.42 -8.98 9.13
N ASP A 9 5.53 -8.49 10.00
CA ASP A 9 5.51 -7.15 10.57
C ASP A 9 5.96 -7.08 12.04
N ASP A 10 6.48 -8.18 12.62
CA ASP A 10 7.00 -8.22 13.99
C ASP A 10 8.36 -7.51 14.10
N LEU A 11 8.29 -6.23 14.47
CA LEU A 11 9.46 -5.40 14.70
C LEU A 11 10.24 -5.79 15.96
N THR A 12 9.66 -6.54 16.90
CA THR A 12 10.39 -6.99 18.10
C THR A 12 11.43 -8.06 17.76
N ALA A 13 11.12 -8.90 16.77
CA ALA A 13 12.05 -9.88 16.21
C ALA A 13 13.12 -9.22 15.31
N ARG A 14 12.80 -8.10 14.65
CA ARG A 14 13.63 -7.44 13.63
C ARG A 14 13.64 -5.90 13.77
N PRO A 15 14.19 -5.35 14.86
CA PRO A 15 14.04 -3.93 15.20
C PRO A 15 14.76 -2.96 14.24
N MET A 16 15.69 -3.46 13.42
CA MET A 16 16.41 -2.67 12.42
C MET A 16 15.73 -2.68 11.04
N GLU A 17 14.72 -3.53 10.83
CA GLU A 17 14.04 -3.64 9.54
C GLU A 17 12.83 -2.70 9.44
N TYR A 18 12.47 -2.34 8.21
CA TYR A 18 11.20 -1.67 7.94
C TYR A 18 10.05 -2.68 8.14
N PRO A 19 8.91 -2.28 8.74
CA PRO A 19 7.83 -3.21 9.07
C PRO A 19 7.17 -3.81 7.83
N GLY A 20 7.24 -5.14 7.74
CA GLY A 20 6.58 -5.91 6.69
C GLY A 20 7.30 -5.85 5.35
N ARG A 21 7.43 -7.00 4.68
CA ARG A 21 7.82 -7.02 3.27
C ARG A 21 6.58 -6.76 2.41
N ALA A 22 6.76 -5.95 1.38
CA ALA A 22 5.73 -5.77 0.36
C ALA A 22 5.38 -7.12 -0.28
N VAL A 23 4.12 -7.30 -0.66
CA VAL A 23 3.70 -8.48 -1.43
C VAL A 23 4.51 -8.59 -2.72
N ALA A 24 4.83 -9.82 -3.12
CA ALA A 24 5.68 -10.09 -4.27
C ALA A 24 5.01 -9.85 -5.63
N GLY A 25 3.71 -9.58 -5.67
CA GLY A 25 2.98 -9.41 -6.91
C GLY A 25 1.52 -9.04 -6.71
N THR A 26 0.76 -9.22 -7.78
CA THR A 26 -0.70 -9.12 -7.77
C THR A 26 -1.30 -10.33 -7.03
N GLY A 27 -2.33 -10.11 -6.22
CA GLY A 27 -2.94 -11.18 -5.43
C GLY A 27 -4.00 -10.67 -4.47
N VAL A 28 -4.43 -11.54 -3.55
CA VAL A 28 -5.47 -11.22 -2.57
C VAL A 28 -5.12 -11.84 -1.22
N LEU A 29 -5.21 -11.04 -0.17
CA LEU A 29 -5.23 -11.51 1.21
C LEU A 29 -6.65 -12.00 1.51
N VAL A 30 -6.80 -13.27 1.87
CA VAL A 30 -8.08 -13.87 2.27
C VAL A 30 -7.85 -14.64 3.56
N HIS A 31 -8.60 -14.28 4.62
CA HIS A 31 -8.31 -14.70 6.00
C HIS A 31 -6.90 -14.26 6.40
N ASP A 32 -6.00 -15.20 6.67
CA ASP A 32 -4.61 -14.94 7.07
C ASP A 32 -3.59 -15.27 5.97
N GLU A 33 -4.04 -15.65 4.77
CA GLU A 33 -3.18 -16.10 3.69
C GLU A 33 -3.20 -15.11 2.52
N TYR A 34 -2.01 -14.66 2.11
CA TYR A 34 -1.83 -13.96 0.84
C TYR A 34 -1.72 -14.96 -0.31
N ARG A 35 -2.66 -14.90 -1.24
CA ARG A 35 -2.70 -15.72 -2.46
C ARG A 35 -2.28 -14.89 -3.66
N GLN A 36 -1.12 -15.21 -4.22
CA GLN A 36 -0.66 -14.57 -5.45
C GLN A 36 -1.50 -15.04 -6.63
N LEU A 37 -2.02 -14.09 -7.41
CA LEU A 37 -2.84 -14.34 -8.59
C LEU A 37 -2.27 -13.52 -9.76
N ALA A 38 -2.08 -14.17 -10.90
CA ALA A 38 -1.39 -13.55 -12.03
C ALA A 38 -2.21 -12.42 -12.71
N THR A 39 -3.54 -12.43 -12.58
CA THR A 39 -4.41 -11.51 -13.32
C THR A 39 -5.54 -10.93 -12.48
N VAL A 40 -6.07 -9.80 -12.94
CA VAL A 40 -7.24 -9.12 -12.36
C VAL A 40 -8.47 -10.01 -12.38
N GLU A 41 -8.69 -10.78 -13.45
CA GLU A 41 -9.80 -11.74 -13.55
C GLU A 41 -9.65 -12.88 -12.54
N GLY A 42 -8.41 -13.27 -12.23
CA GLY A 42 -8.11 -14.21 -11.15
C GLY A 42 -8.58 -13.67 -9.80
N ILE A 43 -8.27 -12.40 -9.52
CA ILE A 43 -8.68 -11.71 -8.29
C ILE A 43 -10.21 -11.61 -8.21
N GLU A 44 -10.87 -11.15 -9.27
CA GLU A 44 -12.34 -11.02 -9.30
C GLU A 44 -13.03 -12.35 -9.02
N ARG A 45 -12.51 -13.45 -9.58
CA ARG A 45 -13.03 -14.80 -9.32
C ARG A 45 -12.88 -15.21 -7.86
N GLU A 46 -11.75 -14.89 -7.23
CA GLU A 46 -11.52 -15.22 -5.82
C GLU A 46 -12.39 -14.37 -4.90
N LEU A 47 -12.54 -13.07 -5.20
CA LEU A 47 -13.48 -12.18 -4.50
C LEU A 47 -14.91 -12.71 -4.59
N HIS A 48 -15.34 -13.10 -5.79
CA HIS A 48 -16.67 -13.68 -6.00
C HIS A 48 -16.86 -14.98 -5.21
N ARG A 49 -15.89 -15.90 -5.25
CA ARG A 49 -15.93 -17.16 -4.47
C ARG A 49 -16.01 -16.91 -2.97
N ALA A 50 -15.31 -15.90 -2.47
CA ALA A 50 -15.32 -15.50 -1.07
C ALA A 50 -16.55 -14.64 -0.69
N ALA A 51 -17.50 -14.43 -1.62
CA ALA A 51 -18.66 -13.56 -1.45
C ALA A 51 -18.30 -12.14 -1.00
N LYS A 52 -17.24 -11.56 -1.59
CA LYS A 52 -16.73 -10.22 -1.29
C LYS A 52 -17.01 -9.24 -2.43
N PRO A 53 -17.06 -7.92 -2.15
CA PRO A 53 -17.18 -6.90 -3.19
C PRO A 53 -16.03 -6.98 -4.20
N GLY A 54 -16.36 -6.81 -5.49
CA GLY A 54 -15.41 -6.82 -6.61
C GLY A 54 -14.51 -5.57 -6.62
N LEU A 55 -13.57 -5.50 -7.56
CA LEU A 55 -12.59 -4.40 -7.62
C LEU A 55 -13.23 -3.05 -7.97
N SER A 56 -14.29 -3.05 -8.77
CA SER A 56 -15.03 -1.83 -9.11
C SER A 56 -15.75 -1.17 -7.93
N GLN A 57 -15.93 -1.90 -6.83
CA GLN A 57 -16.55 -1.42 -5.58
C GLN A 57 -15.51 -1.01 -4.53
N ARG A 58 -14.23 -0.95 -4.92
CA ARG A 58 -13.10 -0.69 -4.05
C ARG A 58 -12.34 0.55 -4.51
N ARG A 59 -11.72 1.24 -3.56
CA ARG A 59 -10.86 2.38 -3.81
C ARG A 59 -9.41 1.89 -3.91
N PRO A 60 -8.69 2.21 -5.00
CA PRO A 60 -7.27 1.94 -5.10
C PRO A 60 -6.49 2.92 -4.21
N VAL A 61 -5.63 2.37 -3.35
CA VAL A 61 -4.73 3.15 -2.49
C VAL A 61 -3.30 2.69 -2.68
N ILE A 62 -2.42 3.59 -3.11
CA ILE A 62 -1.00 3.33 -3.31
C ILE A 62 -0.32 3.14 -1.96
N ALA A 63 0.36 2.01 -1.82
CA ALA A 63 1.09 1.63 -0.63
C ALA A 63 2.61 1.78 -0.86
N VAL A 64 3.15 2.94 -0.49
CA VAL A 64 4.61 3.22 -0.57
C VAL A 64 5.40 2.71 0.64
N GLY A 65 4.73 2.10 1.61
CA GLY A 65 5.28 1.68 2.89
C GLY A 65 4.62 0.41 3.41
N SER A 66 4.36 0.35 4.71
CA SER A 66 3.94 -0.88 5.40
C SER A 66 2.57 -1.40 4.95
N ASN A 67 1.72 -0.55 4.38
CA ASN A 67 0.44 -0.94 3.78
C ASN A 67 0.63 -1.87 2.55
N ALA A 68 1.85 -2.02 2.01
CA ALA A 68 2.14 -2.95 0.93
C ALA A 68 2.32 -4.39 1.44
N CYS A 69 2.40 -4.59 2.76
CA CYS A 69 2.56 -5.88 3.40
C CYS A 69 1.20 -6.46 3.82
N ALA A 70 0.96 -7.73 3.46
CA ALA A 70 -0.27 -8.43 3.82
C ALA A 70 -0.45 -8.57 5.33
N ALA A 71 0.60 -8.90 6.09
CA ALA A 71 0.53 -9.01 7.55
C ALA A 71 0.15 -7.70 8.24
N VAL A 72 0.72 -6.57 7.76
CA VAL A 72 0.37 -5.24 8.25
C VAL A 72 -1.11 -4.93 7.98
N MET A 73 -1.59 -5.18 6.75
CA MET A 73 -2.98 -4.93 6.39
C MET A 73 -3.95 -5.79 7.20
N ARG A 74 -3.64 -7.06 7.40
CA ARG A 74 -4.39 -7.99 8.27
C ARG A 74 -4.56 -7.41 9.68
N ARG A 75 -3.47 -6.97 10.31
CA ARG A 75 -3.49 -6.36 11.64
C ARG A 75 -4.34 -5.07 11.68
N LYS A 76 -4.19 -4.20 10.67
CA LYS A 76 -4.95 -2.94 10.59
C LYS A 76 -6.46 -3.15 10.37
N LEU A 77 -6.83 -4.28 9.79
CA LEU A 77 -8.21 -4.62 9.45
C LEU A 77 -8.84 -5.65 10.40
N ALA A 78 -8.22 -5.93 11.55
CA ALA A 78 -8.69 -6.96 12.49
C ALA A 78 -10.15 -6.78 12.95
N ASP A 79 -10.66 -5.54 12.96
CA ASP A 79 -12.02 -5.21 13.38
C ASP A 79 -13.03 -5.13 12.22
N VAL A 80 -12.60 -5.39 10.98
CA VAL A 80 -13.44 -5.33 9.77
C VAL A 80 -13.12 -6.51 8.85
N ASP A 81 -13.73 -6.55 7.66
CA ASP A 81 -13.38 -7.57 6.67
C ASP A 81 -11.91 -7.45 6.25
N GLY A 82 -11.12 -8.51 6.45
CA GLY A 82 -9.70 -8.55 6.10
C GLY A 82 -9.38 -8.91 4.65
N CYS A 83 -10.39 -9.11 3.78
CA CYS A 83 -10.16 -9.50 2.38
C CYS A 83 -9.69 -8.32 1.53
N VAL A 84 -8.40 -8.29 1.22
CA VAL A 84 -7.75 -7.17 0.52
C VAL A 84 -7.02 -7.64 -0.72
N PRO A 85 -7.46 -7.22 -1.92
CA PRO A 85 -6.65 -7.33 -3.13
C PRO A 85 -5.46 -6.38 -3.12
N PHE A 86 -4.33 -6.88 -3.60
CA PHE A 86 -3.12 -6.14 -3.89
C PHE A 86 -2.87 -6.19 -5.39
N LEU A 87 -2.74 -5.03 -6.02
CA LEU A 87 -2.41 -4.92 -7.45
C LEU A 87 -1.05 -4.26 -7.60
N LEU A 88 -0.24 -4.74 -8.53
CA LEU A 88 0.93 -3.99 -8.97
C LEU A 88 0.50 -2.83 -9.87
N GLY A 89 1.30 -1.77 -9.91
CA GLY A 89 1.10 -0.67 -10.83
C GLY A 89 2.31 0.22 -10.91
N THR A 90 2.17 1.32 -11.65
CA THR A 90 3.19 2.36 -11.76
C THR A 90 2.59 3.74 -11.50
N VAL A 91 3.44 4.63 -11.00
CA VAL A 91 3.06 6.00 -10.70
C VAL A 91 4.19 6.95 -11.08
N SER A 92 3.84 8.04 -11.74
CA SER A 92 4.77 9.09 -12.17
C SER A 92 4.85 10.22 -11.14
N ASP A 93 5.86 11.06 -11.29
CA ASP A 93 6.02 12.33 -10.57
C ASP A 93 6.11 12.23 -9.03
N ILE A 94 6.31 11.03 -8.50
CA ILE A 94 6.61 10.80 -7.08
C ILE A 94 7.83 9.91 -6.90
N SER A 95 8.44 10.03 -5.73
CA SER A 95 9.43 9.10 -5.19
C SER A 95 9.12 8.87 -3.72
N VAL A 96 9.75 7.86 -3.13
CA VAL A 96 9.57 7.51 -1.72
C VAL A 96 10.75 8.02 -0.89
N GLY A 97 10.44 8.70 0.20
CA GLY A 97 11.37 9.06 1.26
C GLY A 97 10.79 8.62 2.60
N HIS A 98 11.18 9.30 3.67
CA HIS A 98 10.71 9.01 5.01
C HIS A 98 9.85 10.14 5.57
N SER A 99 8.75 9.84 6.24
CA SER A 99 8.01 10.86 6.98
C SER A 99 8.90 11.48 8.05
N ALA A 100 8.82 12.79 8.26
CA ALA A 100 9.61 13.49 9.29
C ALA A 100 9.02 13.33 10.71
N HIS A 101 8.52 12.15 11.05
CA HIS A 101 8.09 11.78 12.40
C HIS A 101 8.44 10.32 12.69
N ARG A 102 8.48 9.99 13.99
CA ARG A 102 8.60 8.62 14.46
C ARG A 102 7.21 8.05 14.71
N SER A 103 6.93 6.85 14.20
CA SER A 103 5.68 6.15 14.50
C SER A 103 5.63 5.68 15.96
N VAL A 104 4.42 5.39 16.46
CA VAL A 104 4.24 4.78 17.80
C VAL A 104 4.95 3.42 17.90
N ALA A 105 5.02 2.67 16.80
CA ALA A 105 5.71 1.39 16.71
C ALA A 105 7.25 1.53 16.58
N GLY A 106 7.81 2.74 16.66
CA GLY A 106 9.25 2.94 16.84
C GLY A 106 10.10 3.05 15.57
N PHE A 107 9.50 3.09 14.39
CA PHE A 107 10.21 3.26 13.11
C PHE A 107 9.92 4.62 12.46
N ILE A 108 10.71 5.00 11.46
CA ILE A 108 10.42 6.18 10.60
C ILE A 108 9.65 5.70 9.37
N PRO A 109 8.36 6.03 9.22
CA PRO A 109 7.56 5.53 8.11
C PRO A 109 8.03 6.03 6.75
N ALA A 110 7.75 5.25 5.70
CA ALA A 110 7.85 5.71 4.33
C ALA A 110 6.77 6.78 4.04
N ALA A 111 7.10 7.74 3.19
CA ALA A 111 6.17 8.75 2.72
C ALA A 111 6.49 9.14 1.26
N PRO A 112 5.47 9.38 0.42
CA PRO A 112 5.70 9.86 -0.93
C PRO A 112 6.10 11.35 -0.89
N PHE A 113 6.96 11.76 -1.81
CA PHE A 113 7.22 13.17 -2.10
C PHE A 113 7.22 13.39 -3.62
N ARG A 114 6.91 14.61 -4.03
CA ARG A 114 6.89 14.97 -5.44
C ARG A 114 8.31 14.91 -6.01
N ARG A 115 8.46 14.21 -7.13
CA ARG A 115 9.73 14.13 -7.86
C ARG A 115 9.44 13.84 -9.33
N PRO A 116 9.55 14.82 -10.22
CA PRO A 116 9.45 14.59 -11.65
C PRO A 116 10.47 13.54 -12.11
N GLY A 117 10.04 12.57 -12.90
CA GLY A 117 10.89 11.46 -13.30
C GLY A 117 10.13 10.32 -13.95
N PRO A 118 10.84 9.23 -14.32
CA PRO A 118 10.21 8.03 -14.84
C PRO A 118 9.27 7.43 -13.79
N PRO A 119 8.22 6.69 -14.22
CA PRO A 119 7.33 6.00 -13.30
C PRO A 119 8.08 5.03 -12.40
N ILE A 120 7.64 4.90 -11.15
CA ILE A 120 8.12 3.88 -10.22
C ILE A 120 7.07 2.79 -10.05
N SER A 121 7.52 1.54 -9.84
CA SER A 121 6.62 0.43 -9.50
C SER A 121 6.12 0.58 -8.07
N VAL A 122 4.83 0.31 -7.87
CA VAL A 122 4.17 0.38 -6.57
C VAL A 122 3.19 -0.78 -6.40
N VAL A 123 2.84 -1.03 -5.14
CA VAL A 123 1.71 -1.88 -4.75
C VAL A 123 0.51 -1.00 -4.46
N MET A 124 -0.68 -1.41 -4.89
CA MET A 124 -1.95 -0.78 -4.56
C MET A 124 -2.83 -1.75 -3.78
N THR A 125 -3.35 -1.29 -2.64
CA THR A 125 -4.39 -1.99 -1.90
C THR A 125 -5.76 -1.55 -2.40
N MET A 126 -6.66 -2.50 -2.66
CA MET A 126 -8.02 -2.24 -3.14
C MET A 126 -9.01 -2.34 -1.98
N LEU A 127 -9.43 -1.21 -1.43
CA LEU A 127 -10.14 -1.15 -0.15
C LEU A 127 -11.62 -0.85 -0.32
N THR A 128 -12.49 -1.60 0.37
CA THR A 128 -13.88 -1.20 0.56
C THR A 128 -13.95 0.07 1.43
N PRO A 129 -15.09 0.80 1.47
CA PRO A 129 -15.24 1.97 2.34
C PRO A 129 -14.92 1.69 3.81
N ASP A 130 -15.36 0.55 4.36
CA ASP A 130 -15.11 0.18 5.76
C ASP A 130 -13.62 -0.12 6.01
N GLN A 131 -12.98 -0.82 5.07
CA GLN A 131 -11.55 -1.10 5.13
C GLN A 131 -10.74 0.20 5.04
N LEU A 132 -11.10 1.11 4.13
CA LEU A 132 -10.43 2.40 3.99
C LEU A 132 -10.54 3.22 5.28
N SER A 133 -11.73 3.28 5.89
CA SER A 133 -11.92 3.93 7.19
C SER A 133 -11.09 3.29 8.31
N ALA A 134 -10.94 1.96 8.31
CA ALA A 134 -10.10 1.26 9.26
C ALA A 134 -8.62 1.62 9.08
N VAL A 135 -8.11 1.66 7.85
CA VAL A 135 -6.73 2.10 7.57
C VAL A 135 -6.54 3.56 7.99
N ASP A 136 -7.50 4.45 7.72
CA ASP A 136 -7.43 5.86 8.10
C ASP A 136 -7.22 6.08 9.59
N ARG A 137 -7.91 5.31 10.44
CA ARG A 137 -7.72 5.37 11.90
C ARG A 137 -6.29 5.06 12.33
N THR A 138 -5.55 4.29 11.52
CA THR A 138 -4.15 3.93 11.77
C THR A 138 -3.14 4.95 11.21
N GLU A 139 -3.60 5.92 10.42
CA GLU A 139 -2.76 6.90 9.71
C GLU A 139 -3.01 8.37 10.14
N PRO A 140 -3.13 8.70 11.46
CA PRO A 140 -3.51 10.05 11.90
C PRO A 140 -2.49 11.14 11.53
N ASN A 141 -1.26 10.75 11.18
CA ASN A 141 -0.18 11.63 10.75
C ASN A 141 -0.16 11.88 9.24
N TYR A 142 -1.19 11.45 8.53
CA TYR A 142 -1.29 11.52 7.08
C TYR A 142 -2.64 12.09 6.64
N ARG A 143 -2.66 12.58 5.41
CA ARG A 143 -3.89 12.81 4.66
C ARG A 143 -3.81 12.08 3.33
N ARG A 144 -4.95 11.70 2.77
CA ARG A 144 -4.99 11.12 1.42
C ARG A 144 -5.03 12.22 0.36
N VAL A 145 -4.31 12.00 -0.73
CA VAL A 145 -4.42 12.80 -1.95
C VAL A 145 -4.56 11.85 -3.13
N GLU A 146 -5.30 12.29 -4.15
CA GLU A 146 -5.47 11.52 -5.38
C GLU A 146 -4.34 11.86 -6.37
N ILE A 147 -3.75 10.83 -6.98
CA ILE A 147 -2.73 10.98 -8.03
C ILE A 147 -3.00 10.03 -9.19
N LYS A 148 -2.49 10.40 -10.38
CA LYS A 148 -2.57 9.57 -11.58
C LYS A 148 -1.64 8.37 -11.46
N CYS A 149 -2.10 7.22 -11.94
CA CYS A 149 -1.33 5.99 -11.94
C CYS A 149 -1.78 5.06 -13.07
N ASP A 150 -0.99 4.03 -13.34
CA ASP A 150 -1.35 2.91 -14.19
C ASP A 150 -1.40 1.64 -13.35
N ILE A 151 -2.57 1.02 -13.23
CA ILE A 151 -2.81 -0.16 -12.41
C ILE A 151 -2.76 -1.39 -13.32
N ALA A 152 -1.86 -2.34 -13.03
CA ALA A 152 -1.69 -3.51 -13.88
C ALA A 152 -3.01 -4.29 -14.01
N GLY A 153 -3.49 -4.43 -15.26
CA GLY A 153 -4.75 -5.10 -15.60
C GLY A 153 -6.01 -4.24 -15.48
N LEU A 154 -5.93 -3.03 -14.91
CA LEU A 154 -7.04 -2.06 -14.88
C LEU A 154 -6.76 -0.79 -15.72
N GLY A 155 -5.50 -0.55 -16.08
CA GLY A 155 -5.07 0.55 -16.92
C GLY A 155 -4.90 1.88 -16.17
N VAL A 156 -4.83 2.97 -16.94
CA VAL A 156 -4.62 4.32 -16.43
C VAL A 156 -5.85 4.84 -15.71
N GLY A 157 -5.65 5.38 -14.50
CA GLY A 157 -6.69 5.96 -13.68
C GLY A 157 -6.11 6.84 -12.58
N THR A 158 -6.82 6.89 -11.45
CA THR A 158 -6.37 7.57 -10.24
C THR A 158 -6.39 6.64 -9.04
N ALA A 159 -5.49 6.89 -8.10
CA ALA A 159 -5.45 6.22 -6.81
C ALA A 159 -5.11 7.20 -5.70
N GLU A 160 -5.56 6.89 -4.49
CA GLU A 160 -5.24 7.69 -3.32
C GLU A 160 -3.87 7.29 -2.76
N VAL A 161 -3.14 8.23 -2.17
CA VAL A 161 -1.90 7.95 -1.44
C VAL A 161 -1.86 8.77 -0.16
N TYR A 162 -1.36 8.17 0.92
CA TYR A 162 -1.14 8.85 2.19
C TYR A 162 0.11 9.75 2.12
N VAL A 163 -0.09 11.07 2.17
CA VAL A 163 0.99 12.06 2.28
C VAL A 163 1.18 12.50 3.72
N SER A 164 2.43 12.57 4.15
CA SER A 164 2.83 12.94 5.51
C SER A 164 2.42 14.38 5.85
N LEU A 165 1.80 14.58 7.01
CA LEU A 165 1.53 15.92 7.57
C LEU A 165 2.78 16.59 8.15
N TRP A 166 3.84 15.82 8.38
CA TRP A 166 5.10 16.27 8.98
C TRP A 166 6.15 16.70 7.95
N GLY A 167 5.84 16.60 6.65
CA GLY A 167 6.85 16.68 5.59
C GLY A 167 7.59 15.36 5.40
N VAL A 168 8.60 15.38 4.51
CA VAL A 168 9.35 14.19 4.07
C VAL A 168 10.85 14.45 4.14
N ILE A 169 11.57 13.56 4.82
CA ILE A 169 13.02 13.42 4.79
C ILE A 169 13.38 12.73 3.47
N ALA A 170 13.87 13.51 2.51
CA ALA A 170 14.22 13.06 1.17
C ALA A 170 15.42 13.87 0.64
N PRO A 171 16.13 13.39 -0.40
CA PRO A 171 17.15 14.17 -1.08
C PRO A 171 16.61 15.54 -1.52
N ARG A 172 17.43 16.59 -1.37
CA ARG A 172 17.07 17.92 -1.89
C ARG A 172 16.75 17.83 -3.38
N GLU A 173 15.70 18.53 -3.81
CA GLU A 173 15.46 18.78 -5.22
C GLU A 173 16.72 19.42 -5.81
N ARG A 174 17.32 18.77 -6.80
CA ARG A 174 18.36 19.42 -7.59
C ARG A 174 17.66 20.49 -8.41
N ASN A 175 17.84 21.76 -8.04
CA ASN A 175 17.56 22.87 -8.94
C ASN A 175 18.31 22.56 -10.23
N ARG A 176 17.56 22.27 -11.31
CA ARG A 176 18.13 22.36 -12.64
C ARG A 176 18.33 23.86 -12.88
N SER A 177 19.55 24.33 -12.70
CA SER A 177 19.97 25.59 -13.31
C SER A 177 19.61 25.52 -14.79
N VAL A 178 18.91 26.56 -15.25
CA VAL A 178 18.44 26.75 -16.63
C VAL A 178 19.60 26.61 -17.62
#